data_AF-A0A965EXX9-F1
#
_entry.id   AF-A0A965EXX9-F1
#
_cell.length_a   1.000
_cell.length_b   1.000
_cell.length_c   1.000
_cell.angle_alpha   90.00
_cell.angle_beta   90.00
_cell.angle_gamma   90.00
#
_symmetry.space_group_name_H-M   'P 1'
#
loop_
_entity.id
_entity.type
_entity.pdbx_description
1 polymer ?
#
loop_
_entity_poly.entity_id
_entity_poly.type
_entity_poly.pdbx_seq_one_letter_code
_entity_poly.pdbx_strand_id
1 'polypeptide(L)' 'GSAGNNRREFYGVRRSRLIAGVSGRFCGRDLGGVAPLLPPVAFGFSSAPPTPQIVEVTTTIDLPSRAGI' A
#
# COMPACT_ATOMS: atom_id res chain seq x y z
N GLY A 1 -11.17 -0.93 -3.32
CA GLY A 1 -12.02 -0.77 -2.13
C GLY A 1 -13.31 -0.05 -2.49
N SER A 2 -13.97 0.51 -1.49
CA SER A 2 -15.07 1.45 -1.69
C SER A 2 -14.55 2.86 -1.45
N ALA A 3 -14.83 3.79 -2.37
CA ALA A 3 -14.55 5.22 -2.17
C ALA A 3 -15.77 5.98 -1.59
N GLY A 4 -16.77 5.26 -1.08
CA GLY A 4 -18.04 5.84 -0.63
C GLY A 4 -18.91 6.37 -1.78
N ASN A 5 -20.16 6.72 -1.50
CA ASN A 5 -21.14 7.23 -2.48
C ASN A 5 -21.28 6.35 -3.74
N ASN A 6 -21.32 5.02 -3.56
CA ASN A 6 -21.38 4.03 -4.65
C ASN A 6 -20.22 4.09 -5.66
N ARG A 7 -19.10 4.73 -5.29
CA ARG A 7 -17.88 4.77 -6.09
C ARG A 7 -16.98 3.62 -5.71
N ARG A 8 -16.34 3.02 -6.71
CA ARG A 8 -15.37 1.95 -6.51
C ARG A 8 -13.96 2.50 -6.71
N GLU A 9 -13.03 2.14 -5.84
CA GLU A 9 -11.62 2.50 -6.02
C GLU A 9 -10.78 1.29 -6.42
N PHE A 10 -9.80 1.55 -7.27
CA PHE A 10 -8.79 0.60 -7.72
C PHE A 10 -7.40 1.21 -7.52
N TYR A 11 -6.47 0.40 -7.03
CA TYR A 11 -5.07 0.79 -6.86
C TYR A 11 -4.23 0.07 -7.91
N GLY A 12 -3.88 0.78 -8.99
CA GLY A 12 -3.03 0.24 -10.05
C GLY A 12 -1.56 0.46 -9.74
N VAL A 13 -0.78 -0.62 -9.64
CA VAL A 13 0.68 -0.53 -9.46
C VAL A 13 1.34 -0.21 -10.80
N ARG A 14 2.13 0.85 -10.85
CA ARG A 14 2.94 1.22 -12.04
C ARG A 14 4.38 0.74 -11.94
N ARG A 15 4.91 0.61 -10.72
CA ARG A 15 6.33 0.31 -10.48
C ARG A 15 6.56 -0.46 -9.19
N SER A 16 7.28 -1.56 -9.33
CA SER A 16 8.04 -2.35 -8.35
C SER A 16 9.46 -1.85 -8.07
N ARG A 17 9.90 -1.62 -6.81
CA ARG A 17 11.33 -1.59 -6.45
C ARG A 17 11.61 -2.29 -5.13
N LEU A 18 12.57 -3.22 -5.13
CA LEU A 18 13.07 -3.82 -3.90
C LEU A 18 13.84 -2.78 -3.07
N ILE A 19 13.69 -2.89 -1.75
CA ILE A 19 14.48 -2.11 -0.80
C ILE A 19 15.80 -2.85 -0.58
N ALA A 20 16.92 -2.22 -0.96
CA ALA A 20 18.24 -2.83 -0.85
C ALA A 20 18.85 -2.75 0.57
N GLY A 21 18.38 -1.80 1.38
CA GLY A 21 18.87 -1.58 2.73
C GLY A 21 18.07 -0.53 3.47
N VAL A 22 17.99 -0.68 4.79
CA VAL A 22 17.46 0.32 5.73
C VAL A 22 18.33 0.30 6.98
N SER A 23 18.37 1.43 7.68
CA SER A 23 19.02 1.55 8.99
C SER A 23 18.26 2.58 9.82
N GLY A 24 18.13 2.37 11.11
CA GLY A 24 17.47 3.31 12.00
C GLY A 24 17.60 2.93 13.46
N ARG A 25 17.36 3.91 14.34
CA ARG A 25 17.38 3.74 15.79
C ARG A 25 16.14 4.40 16.40
N PHE A 26 15.49 3.72 17.33
CA PHE A 26 14.34 4.25 18.08
C PHE A 26 14.57 4.07 19.57
N CYS A 27 14.43 5.15 20.35
CA CYS A 27 14.72 5.15 21.79
C CYS A 27 16.07 4.51 22.16
N GLY A 28 17.12 4.82 21.39
CA GLY A 28 18.46 4.27 21.60
C GLY A 28 18.69 2.86 21.03
N ARG A 29 17.64 2.14 20.62
CA ARG A 29 17.70 0.76 20.13
C ARG A 29 17.79 0.72 18.60
N ASP A 30 18.74 -0.06 18.08
CA ASP A 30 18.86 -0.36 16.64
C ASP A 30 17.63 -1.12 16.14
N LEU A 31 17.13 -0.73 14.97
CA LEU A 31 15.92 -1.30 14.37
C LEU A 31 16.20 -2.51 13.46
N GLY A 32 17.47 -2.80 13.17
CA GLY A 32 17.88 -3.84 12.23
C GLY A 32 17.78 -3.41 10.76
N GLY A 33 18.15 -4.33 9.88
CA GLY A 33 18.07 -4.17 8.43
C GLY A 33 16.70 -4.56 7.86
N VAL A 34 16.67 -4.75 6.53
CA VAL A 34 15.46 -5.18 5.81
C VAL A 34 15.08 -6.60 6.24
N ALA A 35 13.83 -6.80 6.65
CA ALA A 35 13.29 -8.10 7.05
C ALA A 35 11.87 -8.30 6.47
N PRO A 36 11.42 -9.56 6.31
CA PRO A 36 10.06 -9.82 5.82
C PRO A 36 8.97 -9.17 6.69
N LEU A 37 7.94 -8.63 6.05
CA LEU A 37 6.78 -8.05 6.72
C LEU A 37 5.82 -9.17 7.16
N LEU A 38 6.05 -9.69 8.37
CA LEU A 38 5.26 -10.76 8.97
C LEU A 38 4.98 -10.47 10.47
N PRO A 39 3.72 -10.59 10.93
CA PRO A 39 2.51 -10.83 10.15
C PRO A 39 2.20 -9.69 9.17
N PRO A 40 1.39 -9.92 8.13
CA PRO A 40 0.97 -8.84 7.24
C PRO A 40 0.24 -7.76 8.03
N VAL A 41 0.29 -6.53 7.50
CA VAL A 41 -0.38 -5.39 8.12
C VAL A 41 -1.89 -5.65 8.16
N ALA A 42 -2.47 -5.63 9.35
CA ALA A 42 -3.88 -5.97 9.55
C ALA A 42 -4.82 -4.75 9.53
N PHE A 43 -4.31 -3.54 9.30
CA PHE A 43 -5.11 -2.32 9.25
C PHE A 43 -5.23 -1.78 7.82
N GLY A 44 -6.38 -1.17 7.53
CA GLY A 44 -6.68 -0.58 6.23
C GLY A 44 -6.82 -1.62 5.11
N PHE A 45 -6.66 -1.19 3.86
CA PHE A 45 -6.70 -2.03 2.66
C PHE A 45 -5.32 -2.55 2.25
N SER A 46 -4.38 -2.64 3.21
CA SER A 46 -3.01 -3.05 2.92
C SER A 46 -2.96 -4.53 2.53
N SER A 47 -2.35 -4.80 1.39
CA SER A 47 -2.06 -6.15 0.88
C SER A 47 -0.57 -6.26 0.54
N ALA A 48 0.27 -5.57 1.33
CA ALA A 48 1.71 -5.54 1.12
C ALA A 48 2.29 -6.96 1.19
N PRO A 49 3.10 -7.38 0.19
CA PRO A 49 3.73 -8.69 0.22
C PRO A 49 4.80 -8.76 1.32
N PRO A 50 5.19 -9.98 1.76
CA PRO A 50 6.21 -10.13 2.78
C PRO A 50 7.56 -9.51 2.40
N THR A 51 7.93 -9.53 1.11
CA THR A 51 9.18 -8.92 0.63
C THR A 51 9.08 -7.39 0.61
N PRO A 52 9.93 -6.66 1.37
CA PRO A 52 9.87 -5.20 1.41
C PRO A 52 10.19 -4.56 0.07
N GLN A 53 9.29 -3.71 -0.40
CA GLN A 53 9.39 -3.01 -1.67
C GLN A 53 8.69 -1.65 -1.62
N ILE A 54 9.16 -0.71 -2.42
CA ILE A 54 8.47 0.55 -2.70
C ILE A 54 7.61 0.33 -3.93
N VAL A 55 6.32 0.65 -3.80
CA VAL A 55 5.35 0.57 -4.90
C VAL A 55 4.85 1.96 -5.26
N GLU A 56 4.83 2.26 -6.56
CA GLU A 56 4.18 3.46 -7.07
C GLU A 56 2.77 3.08 -7.55
N VAL A 57 1.76 3.76 -7.02
CA VAL A 57 0.35 3.39 -7.21
C VAL A 57 -0.41 4.59 -7.77
N THR A 58 -1.29 4.32 -8.74
CA THR A 58 -2.35 5.26 -9.14
C THR A 58 -3.69 4.75 -8.63
N THR A 59 -4.40 5.62 -7.94
CA THR A 59 -5.78 5.37 -7.54
C THR A 59 -6.72 5.79 -8.67
N THR A 60 -7.51 4.85 -9.17
CA THR A 60 -8.60 5.12 -10.11
C THR A 60 -9.91 5.02 -9.34
N ILE A 61 -10.72 6.08 -9.41
CA ILE A 61 -12.08 6.10 -8.86
C ILE A 61 -13.05 5.91 -10.02
N ASP A 62 -13.75 4.79 -9.99
CA ASP A 62 -14.87 4.51 -10.88
C ASP A 62 -16.13 5.12 -10.31
N LEU A 63 -16.73 6.02 -11.10
CA LEU A 63 -17.91 6.77 -10.71
C LEU A 63 -19.16 6.00 -11.18
N PRO A 64 -20.22 5.93 -10.36
CA PRO A 64 -21.48 5.38 -10.83
C PRO A 64 -21.98 6.20 -12.02
N SER A 65 -22.53 5.52 -13.02
CA SER A 65 -23.20 6.18 -14.14
C SER A 65 -24.26 7.14 -13.60
N ARG A 66 -24.21 8.41 -14.02
CA ARG A 66 -25.25 9.38 -13.66
C ARG A 66 -26.58 8.85 -14.20
N ALA A 67 -27.53 8.57 -13.33
CA ALA A 67 -28.91 8.31 -13.76
C ALA A 67 -29.36 9.52 -14.60
N GLY A 68 -29.88 9.24 -15.80
CA GLY A 68 -30.20 10.25 -16.81
C GLY A 68 -31.02 11.41 -16.27
N ILE A 69 -30.73 12.60 -16.79
CA ILE A 69 -31.60 13.77 -16.68
C ILE A 69 -32.82 13.51 -17.58
#